data_AF-A0A1M5C9T1-F1
#
_entry.id   AF-A0A1M5C9T1-F1
#
_cell.length_a   1.000
_cell.length_b   1.000
_cell.length_c   1.000
_cell.angle_alpha   90.00
_cell.angle_beta   90.00
_cell.angle_gamma   90.00
#
_symmetry.space_group_name_H-M   'P 1'
#
loop_
_entity.id
_entity.type
_entity.pdbx_description
1 polymer ?
#
loop_
_entity_poly.entity_id
_entity_poly.type
_entity_poly.pdbx_seq_one_letter_code
_entity_poly.pdbx_strand_id
1 'polypeptide(L)'
;MKAVFRISLLMASLVLAAVTTIQAQRIIKGTVYREGKPAAGVTVEAHRGGSMMTSFDGKYEIEADAKTKWIRFTFINESERMDISDKQGDVFDFAFDGKLPGNGEETESGDVILKSAEELIREQDRDFMNELSLYNEFYKQDNIESAMPHWKKVYTTYPKSTLNIYIHGSNMYEKLIEKAATPEEKGKLIDELMKLYDKRTKYFGEKGYVLGRKATAWLKYKLDNDRALDNGDLKETLKKGYDWLNESVTERGNESELPVLVLLMQTSRSLFKLGELPKETVVKNYDTCNSILNATLDKTTDAETVKNIGDVQAYIEDIFGTSGAADCEALVNIFTPQYESKKDDVEFIKTMLRRLGNANCDETPLFSEATEKLYELEPSAEAAFNMARRFVKRDDAERAKNYYQQAMEQETDNELLAKYYYEYALFIYAKEHALQEARTYAKKAMDIKSDYCEALMLIGDIYVAASRSFGSDDFEKSTVFWLAVDYYERARSNPDCAVDASKKAKDYRKYFPNKEEAFFRSLQEGQTYKVGGWINESTKVRF
;
A
#
# COMPACT_ATOMS: atom_id res chain seq x y z
N MET A 1 -6.51 -74.97 3.73
CA MET A 1 -5.35 -74.79 2.82
C MET A 1 -4.90 -73.35 2.96
N LYS A 2 -3.66 -73.13 3.48
CA LYS A 2 -2.70 -72.03 3.24
C LYS A 2 -3.29 -70.61 3.00
N ALA A 3 -2.89 -69.50 3.61
CA ALA A 3 -1.70 -69.03 4.32
C ALA A 3 -2.06 -67.57 4.78
N VAL A 4 -1.91 -67.16 6.04
CA VAL A 4 -0.71 -66.53 6.66
C VAL A 4 -0.50 -65.06 6.22
N PHE A 5 -0.56 -64.14 7.23
CA PHE A 5 0.16 -62.83 7.35
C PHE A 5 -0.44 -61.59 6.62
N ARG A 6 -0.63 -60.38 7.20
CA ARG A 6 0.09 -59.63 8.26
C ARG A 6 -0.80 -58.61 9.01
N ILE A 7 -0.65 -58.65 10.34
CA ILE A 7 -0.44 -57.52 11.28
C ILE A 7 -1.59 -56.53 11.49
N SER A 8 -2.47 -56.91 12.42
CA SER A 8 -3.16 -56.01 13.35
C SER A 8 -2.36 -56.03 14.66
N LEU A 9 -1.62 -54.96 14.96
CA LEU A 9 -1.04 -54.75 16.29
C LEU A 9 -0.93 -53.25 16.53
N LEU A 10 -1.19 -52.85 17.78
CA LEU A 10 -1.14 -51.50 18.36
C LEU A 10 -2.47 -50.72 18.38
N MET A 11 -3.42 -51.20 19.17
CA MET A 11 -4.36 -50.35 19.90
C MET A 11 -4.84 -51.11 21.16
N ALA A 12 -3.99 -51.22 22.19
CA ALA A 12 -4.39 -51.51 23.57
C ALA A 12 -3.18 -51.51 24.51
N SER A 13 -2.81 -50.34 25.02
CA SER A 13 -2.21 -50.20 26.34
C SER A 13 -2.44 -48.77 26.84
N LEU A 14 -3.70 -48.50 27.15
CA LEU A 14 -4.14 -47.37 27.93
C LEU A 14 -4.06 -47.76 29.41
N VAL A 15 -3.55 -46.83 30.21
CA VAL A 15 -3.56 -46.79 31.68
C VAL A 15 -2.50 -47.63 32.40
N LEU A 16 -1.24 -47.18 32.31
CA LEU A 16 -0.40 -47.14 33.51
C LEU A 16 -0.35 -45.70 34.01
N ALA A 17 -0.56 -45.54 35.31
CA ALA A 17 -0.69 -44.31 36.06
C ALA A 17 0.21 -43.16 35.58
N ALA A 18 -0.42 -42.11 35.06
CA ALA A 18 0.18 -40.79 34.99
C ALA A 18 0.39 -40.28 36.42
N VAL A 19 1.58 -40.51 36.96
CA VAL A 19 2.21 -39.57 37.88
C VAL A 19 3.24 -38.79 37.05
N THR A 20 2.75 -38.04 36.08
CA THR A 20 3.52 -36.90 35.59
C THR A 20 3.39 -35.85 36.69
N THR A 21 4.39 -35.79 37.57
CA THR A 21 4.68 -34.52 38.24
C THR A 21 4.61 -33.45 37.16
N ILE A 22 3.67 -32.51 37.29
CA ILE A 22 3.64 -31.31 36.47
C ILE A 22 4.97 -30.61 36.78
N GLN A 23 6.00 -30.91 35.99
CA GLN A 23 7.26 -30.20 36.08
C GLN A 23 6.95 -28.80 35.56
N ALA A 24 7.25 -27.78 36.37
CA ALA A 24 7.13 -26.40 35.94
C ALA A 24 7.95 -26.24 34.64
N GLN A 25 7.25 -26.03 33.53
CA GLN A 25 7.86 -25.65 32.27
C GLN A 25 8.16 -24.15 32.34
N ARG A 26 9.38 -23.76 32.00
CA ARG A 26 9.80 -22.38 31.82
C ARG A 26 10.02 -22.12 30.33
N ILE A 27 9.75 -20.89 29.90
CA ILE A 27 10.01 -20.45 28.53
C ILE A 27 11.36 -19.73 28.54
N ILE A 28 12.34 -20.29 27.83
CA ILE A 28 13.66 -19.69 27.68
C ILE A 28 13.71 -18.94 26.35
N LYS A 29 14.03 -17.65 26.39
CA LYS A 29 14.14 -16.81 25.20
C LYS A 29 15.49 -16.11 25.11
N GLY A 30 15.80 -15.54 23.95
CA GLY A 30 17.04 -14.77 23.76
C GLY A 30 17.30 -14.47 22.29
N THR A 31 18.45 -13.85 22.02
CA THR A 31 18.92 -13.55 20.67
C THR A 31 20.31 -14.13 20.48
N VAL A 32 20.52 -14.79 19.35
CA VAL A 32 21.83 -15.29 18.93
C VAL A 32 22.50 -14.30 18.00
N TYR A 33 23.79 -14.09 18.16
CA TYR A 33 24.61 -13.16 17.39
C TYR A 33 25.84 -13.84 16.78
N ARG A 34 26.27 -13.33 15.64
CA ARG A 34 27.57 -13.61 15.00
C ARG A 34 28.11 -12.32 14.43
N GLU A 35 29.37 -12.02 14.67
CA GLU A 35 30.04 -10.78 14.20
C GLU A 35 29.29 -9.51 14.65
N GLY A 36 28.74 -9.53 15.87
CA GLY A 36 27.96 -8.42 16.44
C GLY A 36 26.59 -8.15 15.80
N LYS A 37 26.09 -9.03 14.92
CA LYS A 37 24.76 -8.95 14.28
C LYS A 37 23.89 -10.14 14.65
N PRO A 38 22.54 -10.00 14.69
CA PRO A 38 21.66 -11.13 14.95
C PRO A 38 21.83 -12.23 13.89
N ALA A 39 21.88 -13.49 14.35
CA ALA A 39 22.19 -14.66 13.53
C ALA A 39 20.94 -15.53 13.33
N ALA A 40 20.41 -15.50 12.12
CA ALA A 40 19.31 -16.36 11.69
C ALA A 40 19.77 -17.80 11.41
N GLY A 41 18.86 -18.76 11.56
CA GLY A 41 19.11 -20.16 11.20
C GLY A 41 20.05 -20.91 12.13
N VAL A 42 20.24 -20.44 13.37
CA VAL A 42 20.97 -21.16 14.42
C VAL A 42 19.99 -22.10 15.13
N THR A 43 20.33 -23.37 15.25
CA THR A 43 19.54 -24.32 16.06
C THR A 43 19.86 -24.14 17.53
N VAL A 44 18.84 -23.88 18.34
CA VAL A 44 18.92 -23.68 19.79
C VAL A 44 18.24 -24.84 20.50
N GLU A 45 18.96 -25.55 21.36
CA GLU A 45 18.46 -26.73 22.09
C GLU A 45 18.63 -26.57 23.60
N ALA A 46 17.56 -26.75 24.37
CA ALA A 46 17.62 -26.76 25.83
C ALA A 46 17.84 -28.18 26.38
N HIS A 47 18.70 -28.31 27.39
CA HIS A 47 18.80 -29.52 28.20
C HIS A 47 17.46 -29.84 28.86
N ARG A 48 16.85 -30.99 28.52
CA ARG A 48 15.49 -31.35 28.99
C ARG A 48 14.45 -30.31 28.59
N GLY A 49 14.55 -29.81 27.36
CA GLY A 49 13.59 -28.89 26.76
C GLY A 49 13.45 -29.13 25.26
N GLY A 50 12.77 -28.19 24.61
CA GLY A 50 12.58 -28.14 23.18
C GLY A 50 13.81 -27.68 22.41
N SER A 51 13.66 -27.69 21.09
CA SER A 51 14.62 -27.19 20.12
C SER A 51 13.89 -26.34 19.09
N MET A 52 14.53 -25.27 18.62
CA MET A 52 14.05 -24.47 17.50
C MET A 52 15.21 -23.86 16.71
N MET A 53 14.92 -23.33 15.53
CA MET A 53 15.85 -22.45 14.82
C MET A 53 15.54 -20.99 15.13
N THR A 54 16.57 -20.14 15.20
CA THR A 54 16.40 -18.70 15.35
C THR A 54 15.66 -18.08 14.17
N SER A 55 14.83 -17.07 14.44
CA SER A 55 14.19 -16.22 13.44
C SER A 55 15.19 -15.36 12.66
N PHE A 56 14.72 -14.66 11.63
CA PHE A 56 15.57 -13.77 10.81
C PHE A 56 16.28 -12.68 11.61
N ASP A 57 15.68 -12.21 12.71
CA ASP A 57 16.26 -11.26 13.67
C ASP A 57 17.03 -11.94 14.82
N GLY A 58 17.42 -13.21 14.64
CA GLY A 58 18.27 -13.97 15.56
C GLY A 58 17.59 -14.43 16.85
N LYS A 59 16.29 -14.21 17.03
CA LYS A 59 15.58 -14.53 18.27
C LYS A 59 15.17 -15.99 18.37
N TYR A 60 15.08 -16.49 19.59
CA TYR A 60 14.54 -17.80 19.91
C TYR A 60 13.67 -17.75 21.18
N GLU A 61 12.75 -18.70 21.29
CA GLU A 61 11.87 -18.96 22.42
C GLU A 61 11.56 -20.47 22.50
N ILE A 62 12.13 -21.17 23.49
CA ILE A 62 11.99 -22.62 23.68
C ILE A 62 11.42 -22.96 25.05
N GLU A 63 10.48 -23.89 25.08
CA GLU A 63 9.99 -24.48 26.33
C GLU A 63 11.04 -25.42 26.93
N ALA A 64 11.29 -25.31 28.23
CA ALA A 64 12.30 -26.09 28.92
C ALA A 64 11.88 -26.48 30.34
N ASP A 65 12.41 -27.58 30.86
CA ASP A 65 12.20 -27.98 32.25
C ASP A 65 12.81 -26.98 33.23
N ALA A 66 12.20 -26.75 34.39
CA ALA A 66 12.77 -25.89 35.43
C ALA A 66 14.19 -26.32 35.89
N LYS A 67 14.61 -27.58 35.64
CA LYS A 67 15.96 -28.10 35.93
C LYS A 67 16.87 -28.11 34.69
N THR A 68 16.57 -27.33 33.65
CA THR A 68 17.46 -27.13 32.50
C THR A 68 18.79 -26.55 32.96
N LYS A 69 19.89 -27.17 32.53
CA LYS A 69 21.25 -26.85 32.96
C LYS A 69 22.06 -26.13 31.89
N TRP A 70 21.69 -26.29 30.63
CA TRP A 70 22.44 -25.72 29.52
C TRP A 70 21.56 -25.51 28.30
N ILE A 71 22.03 -24.61 27.44
CA ILE A 71 21.48 -24.33 26.11
C ILE A 71 22.60 -24.55 25.10
N ARG A 72 22.31 -25.21 23.99
CA ARG A 72 23.25 -25.46 22.90
C ARG A 72 22.84 -24.67 21.67
N PHE A 73 23.82 -24.07 21.02
CA PHE A 73 23.67 -23.28 19.81
C PHE A 73 24.49 -23.95 18.71
N THR A 74 23.85 -24.30 17.60
CA THR A 74 24.49 -24.98 16.48
C THR A 74 24.25 -24.21 15.19
N PHE A 75 25.31 -23.81 14.52
CA PHE A 75 25.26 -23.17 13.21
C PHE A 75 26.17 -23.91 12.23
N ILE A 76 25.57 -24.57 11.23
CA ILE A 76 26.27 -25.42 10.24
C ILE A 76 27.08 -26.52 10.95
N ASN A 77 28.39 -26.34 11.11
CA ASN A 77 29.33 -27.32 11.69
C ASN A 77 29.91 -26.84 13.04
N GLU A 78 29.51 -25.67 13.51
CA GLU A 78 29.96 -25.06 14.76
C GLU A 78 28.89 -25.27 15.84
N SER A 79 29.27 -25.81 16.99
CA SER A 79 28.36 -26.03 18.12
C SER A 79 28.98 -25.55 19.42
N GLU A 80 28.26 -24.69 20.12
CA GLU A 80 28.64 -24.18 21.43
C GLU A 80 27.56 -24.45 22.47
N ARG A 81 27.98 -24.58 23.73
CA ARG A 81 27.09 -24.85 24.86
C ARG A 81 27.28 -23.78 25.93
N MET A 82 26.18 -23.14 26.31
CA MET A 82 26.11 -22.23 27.45
C MET A 82 25.60 -22.98 28.68
N ASP A 83 26.36 -22.98 29.77
CA ASP A 83 25.85 -23.42 31.07
C ASP A 83 25.00 -22.32 31.71
N ILE A 84 23.81 -22.70 32.19
CA ILE A 84 22.85 -21.79 32.83
C ILE A 84 22.47 -22.27 34.24
N SER A 85 23.14 -23.30 34.77
CA SER A 85 22.78 -23.94 36.04
C SER A 85 22.76 -22.95 37.22
N ASP A 86 23.66 -21.97 37.19
CA ASP A 86 23.81 -20.94 38.24
C ASP A 86 23.25 -19.56 37.82
N LYS A 87 22.65 -19.45 36.64
CA LYS A 87 22.13 -18.17 36.11
C LYS A 87 20.65 -17.99 36.48
N GLN A 88 20.29 -16.81 36.97
CA GLN A 88 18.90 -16.46 37.26
C GLN A 88 18.19 -15.89 36.02
N GLY A 89 16.90 -16.21 35.87
CA GLY A 89 16.04 -15.71 34.81
C GLY A 89 15.88 -16.65 33.61
N ASP A 90 15.15 -16.14 32.61
CA ASP A 90 14.66 -16.88 31.44
C ASP A 90 15.11 -16.28 30.10
N VAL A 91 15.98 -15.27 30.13
CA VAL A 91 16.49 -14.59 28.93
C VAL A 91 18.01 -14.81 28.82
N PHE A 92 18.47 -15.41 27.72
CA PHE A 92 19.89 -15.70 27.49
C PHE A 92 20.28 -15.35 26.07
N ASP A 93 21.03 -14.27 25.91
CA ASP A 93 21.64 -13.95 24.63
C ASP A 93 22.96 -14.69 24.45
N PHE A 94 23.28 -15.08 23.22
CA PHE A 94 24.48 -15.84 22.90
C PHE A 94 25.19 -15.26 21.67
N ALA A 95 26.52 -15.20 21.71
CA ALA A 95 27.33 -14.78 20.56
C ALA A 95 28.47 -15.76 20.35
N PHE A 96 28.59 -16.33 19.14
CA PHE A 96 29.68 -17.28 18.81
C PHE A 96 31.07 -16.61 18.87
N ASP A 97 31.14 -15.29 18.71
CA ASP A 97 32.37 -14.50 18.81
C ASP A 97 32.54 -13.84 20.19
N GLY A 98 31.67 -14.15 21.15
CA GLY A 98 31.64 -13.54 22.48
C GLY A 98 31.18 -12.07 22.51
N LYS A 99 30.81 -11.48 21.37
CA LYS A 99 30.42 -10.07 21.25
C LYS A 99 28.91 -9.91 21.13
N LEU A 100 28.24 -9.77 22.26
CA LEU A 100 26.85 -9.35 22.29
C LEU A 100 26.71 -7.87 21.86
N PRO A 101 25.75 -7.49 21.01
CA PRO A 101 25.47 -6.07 20.78
C PRO A 101 24.97 -5.45 22.08
N GLY A 102 25.67 -4.39 22.51
CA GLY A 102 25.56 -3.84 23.86
C GLY A 102 26.81 -4.07 24.73
N ASN A 103 27.66 -5.05 24.38
CA ASN A 103 29.03 -5.20 24.90
C ASN A 103 30.09 -4.61 23.95
N GLY A 104 29.68 -3.60 23.19
CA GLY A 104 30.56 -2.46 22.97
C GLY A 104 30.56 -1.63 24.24
N GLU A 105 31.13 -2.18 25.32
CA GLU A 105 31.79 -1.32 26.30
C GLU A 105 32.89 -0.62 25.49
N GLU A 106 32.61 0.58 24.95
CA GLU A 106 33.51 1.67 25.29
C GLU A 106 33.70 1.50 26.79
N THR A 107 34.92 1.17 27.21
CA THR A 107 35.32 1.26 28.60
C THR A 107 34.80 2.61 29.10
N GLU A 108 33.66 2.60 29.80
CA GLU A 108 33.24 3.68 30.68
C GLU A 108 34.22 3.61 31.85
N SER A 109 35.47 4.01 31.58
CA SER A 109 36.56 4.03 32.54
C SER A 109 36.45 5.30 33.40
N GLY A 110 35.25 5.57 33.90
CA GLY A 110 34.95 6.68 34.79
C GLY A 110 33.52 6.53 35.32
N ASP A 111 33.36 6.69 36.63
CA ASP A 111 32.05 6.62 37.28
C ASP A 111 31.04 7.57 36.60
N VAL A 112 29.92 7.04 36.11
CA VAL A 112 28.82 7.87 35.59
C VAL A 112 28.14 8.60 36.74
N ILE A 113 28.15 9.93 36.72
CA ILE A 113 27.63 10.78 37.78
C ILE A 113 26.22 11.29 37.40
N LEU A 114 25.22 10.84 38.15
CA LEU A 114 23.79 11.12 37.91
C LEU A 114 23.26 12.30 38.74
N LYS A 115 24.00 13.41 38.75
CA LYS A 115 23.63 14.65 39.45
C LYS A 115 23.28 15.77 38.47
N SER A 116 22.42 16.68 38.91
CA SER A 116 22.10 17.92 38.20
C SER A 116 23.27 18.90 38.20
N ALA A 117 23.28 19.84 37.26
CA ALA A 117 24.28 20.90 37.20
C ALA A 117 24.30 21.73 38.49
N GLU A 118 23.14 22.03 39.07
CA GLU A 118 23.03 22.77 40.33
C GLU A 118 23.68 22.02 41.49
N GLU A 119 23.53 20.70 41.57
CA GLU A 119 24.17 19.86 42.59
C GLU A 119 25.69 19.84 42.41
N LEU A 120 26.16 19.61 41.18
CA LEU A 120 27.59 19.54 40.86
C LEU A 120 28.30 20.88 41.13
N ILE A 121 27.66 22.01 40.82
CA ILE A 121 28.18 23.35 41.12
C ILE A 121 28.21 23.58 42.63
N ARG A 122 27.17 23.16 43.36
CA ARG A 122 27.12 23.29 44.83
C ARG A 122 28.22 22.46 45.51
N GLU A 123 28.52 21.29 44.97
CA GLU A 123 29.59 20.41 45.44
C GLU A 123 30.99 20.84 44.98
N GLN A 124 31.08 21.89 44.17
CA GLN A 124 32.32 22.39 43.57
C GLN A 124 33.06 21.31 42.76
N ASP A 125 32.31 20.50 42.01
CA ASP A 125 32.89 19.54 41.05
C ASP A 125 33.68 20.29 39.97
N ARG A 126 35.00 20.38 40.15
CA ARG A 126 35.88 21.17 39.29
C ARG A 126 35.98 20.62 37.89
N ASP A 127 35.89 19.30 37.73
CA ASP A 127 35.98 18.67 36.42
C ASP A 127 34.73 19.02 35.61
N PHE A 128 33.54 18.81 36.18
CA PHE A 128 32.29 19.21 35.56
C PHE A 128 32.27 20.71 35.19
N MET A 129 32.60 21.59 36.14
CA MET A 129 32.55 23.04 35.90
C MET A 129 33.51 23.48 34.78
N ASN A 130 34.72 22.92 34.73
CA ASN A 130 35.70 23.24 33.70
C ASN A 130 35.23 22.74 32.32
N GLU A 131 34.85 21.46 32.21
CA GLU A 131 34.41 20.87 30.94
C GLU A 131 33.14 21.54 30.42
N LEU A 132 32.17 21.80 31.30
CA LEU A 132 30.94 22.52 30.93
C LEU A 132 31.24 23.94 30.44
N SER A 133 32.16 24.66 31.10
CA SER A 133 32.55 26.01 30.69
C SER A 133 33.24 26.01 29.33
N LEU A 134 34.22 25.13 29.13
CA LEU A 134 35.00 25.04 27.89
C LEU A 134 34.10 24.68 26.70
N TYR A 135 33.27 23.64 26.84
CA TYR A 135 32.36 23.26 25.78
C TYR A 135 31.37 24.37 25.45
N ASN A 136 30.75 25.01 26.46
CA ASN A 136 29.77 26.07 26.20
C ASN A 136 30.40 27.27 25.49
N GLU A 137 31.64 27.64 25.82
CA GLU A 137 32.33 28.76 25.19
C GLU A 137 32.66 28.45 23.72
N PHE A 138 33.22 27.28 23.44
CA PHE A 138 33.47 26.86 22.05
C PHE A 138 32.17 26.70 21.24
N TYR A 139 31.11 26.16 21.85
CA TYR A 139 29.81 26.01 21.20
C TYR A 139 29.20 27.36 20.82
N LYS A 140 29.27 28.37 21.70
CA LYS A 140 28.80 29.75 21.41
C LYS A 140 29.57 30.40 20.26
N GLN A 141 30.83 30.05 20.09
CA GLN A 141 31.69 30.52 18.99
C GLN A 141 31.51 29.71 17.70
N ASP A 142 30.57 28.76 17.67
CA ASP A 142 30.36 27.79 16.59
C ASP A 142 31.58 26.93 16.23
N ASN A 143 32.53 26.80 17.17
CA ASN A 143 33.74 25.98 17.02
C ASN A 143 33.47 24.55 17.50
N ILE A 144 32.79 23.77 16.65
CA ILE A 144 32.39 22.38 16.96
C ILE A 144 33.60 21.47 17.24
N GLU A 145 34.69 21.64 16.48
CA GLU A 145 35.90 20.82 16.63
C GLU A 145 36.48 20.94 18.05
N SER A 146 36.56 22.16 18.57
CA SER A 146 37.04 22.40 19.94
C SER A 146 35.98 22.08 21.00
N ALA A 147 34.69 22.24 20.69
CA ALA A 147 33.61 21.94 21.63
C ALA A 147 33.43 20.43 21.88
N MET A 148 33.61 19.60 20.85
CA MET A 148 33.22 18.18 20.88
C MET A 148 33.94 17.34 21.95
N PRO A 149 35.25 17.46 22.20
CA PRO A 149 35.93 16.69 23.24
C PRO A 149 35.38 16.99 24.64
N HIS A 150 35.21 18.27 24.95
CA HIS A 150 34.67 18.75 26.23
C HIS A 150 33.19 18.33 26.38
N TRP A 151 32.40 18.50 25.31
CA TRP A 151 31.01 18.07 25.29
C TRP A 151 30.87 16.57 25.50
N LYS A 152 31.68 15.75 24.79
CA LYS A 152 31.61 14.28 24.90
C LYS A 152 31.90 13.86 26.34
N LYS A 153 32.88 14.49 27.01
CA LYS A 153 33.18 14.22 28.42
C LYS A 153 32.00 14.57 29.34
N VAL A 154 31.36 15.73 29.17
CA VAL A 154 30.16 16.07 29.94
C VAL A 154 29.01 15.10 29.65
N TYR A 155 28.79 14.76 28.38
CA TYR A 155 27.75 13.84 27.91
C TYR A 155 27.93 12.41 28.42
N THR A 156 29.17 11.92 28.54
CA THR A 156 29.48 10.58 29.05
C THR A 156 29.45 10.53 30.57
N THR A 157 30.15 11.45 31.23
CA THR A 157 30.39 11.39 32.67
C THR A 157 29.25 12.00 33.49
N TYR A 158 28.61 13.06 33.00
CA TYR A 158 27.54 13.79 33.73
C TYR A 158 26.23 13.86 32.92
N PRO A 159 25.67 12.72 32.49
CA PRO A 159 24.55 12.70 31.53
C PRO A 159 23.25 13.29 32.11
N LYS A 160 23.09 13.38 33.43
CA LYS A 160 21.92 13.99 34.08
C LYS A 160 22.12 15.47 34.45
N SER A 161 23.27 16.05 34.11
CA SER A 161 23.63 17.40 34.55
C SER A 161 22.69 18.47 34.00
N THR A 162 22.45 18.51 32.70
CA THR A 162 21.57 19.50 32.08
C THR A 162 21.01 19.02 30.76
N LEU A 163 19.77 19.39 30.45
CA LEU A 163 19.13 19.08 29.17
C LEU A 163 19.91 19.68 27.98
N ASN A 164 20.60 20.81 28.19
CA ASN A 164 21.34 21.52 27.14
C ASN A 164 22.44 20.68 26.50
N ILE A 165 23.02 19.69 27.20
CA ILE A 165 24.01 18.81 26.56
C ILE A 165 23.39 18.02 25.41
N TYR A 166 22.12 17.63 25.51
CA TYR A 166 21.43 16.92 24.44
C TYR A 166 20.99 17.87 23.33
N ILE A 167 20.48 19.06 23.67
CA ILE A 167 20.05 20.06 22.68
C ILE A 167 21.24 20.56 21.85
N HIS A 168 22.34 20.94 22.50
CA HIS A 168 23.52 21.40 21.78
C HIS A 168 24.21 20.23 21.07
N GLY A 169 24.21 19.04 21.66
CA GLY A 169 24.73 17.83 21.04
C GLY A 169 24.00 17.49 19.74
N SER A 170 22.67 17.54 19.72
CA SER A 170 21.91 17.34 18.48
C SER A 170 22.28 18.39 17.43
N ASN A 171 22.36 19.67 17.81
CA ASN A 171 22.75 20.75 16.91
C ASN A 171 24.18 20.54 16.33
N MET A 172 25.13 20.08 17.16
CA MET A 172 26.49 19.79 16.70
C MET A 172 26.53 18.59 15.75
N TYR A 173 25.86 17.49 16.07
CA TYR A 173 25.78 16.34 15.19
C TYR A 173 25.11 16.68 13.85
N GLU A 174 24.02 17.46 13.86
CA GLU A 174 23.37 17.91 12.63
C GLU A 174 24.33 18.71 11.73
N LYS A 175 25.09 19.66 12.29
CA LYS A 175 26.13 20.39 11.54
C LYS A 175 27.25 19.49 11.04
N LEU A 176 27.64 18.45 11.80
CA LEU A 176 28.63 17.47 11.35
C LEU A 176 28.09 16.59 10.22
N ILE A 177 26.83 16.17 10.30
CA ILE A 177 26.14 15.38 9.25
C ILE A 177 26.08 16.16 7.94
N GLU A 178 25.77 17.46 8.01
CA GLU A 178 25.71 18.35 6.84
C GLU A 178 27.09 18.63 6.23
N LYS A 179 28.18 18.50 7.01
CA LYS A 179 29.57 18.68 6.55
C LYS A 179 30.28 17.36 6.18
N ALA A 180 29.68 16.21 6.49
CA ALA A 180 30.31 14.91 6.30
C ALA A 180 30.64 14.66 4.83
N ALA A 181 31.85 14.17 4.55
CA ALA A 181 32.35 14.05 3.18
C ALA A 181 31.88 12.76 2.49
N THR A 182 31.60 11.71 3.27
CA THR A 182 31.22 10.39 2.72
C THR A 182 29.88 9.88 3.27
N PRO A 183 29.15 9.05 2.49
CA PRO A 183 27.92 8.42 2.96
C PRO A 183 28.09 7.60 4.24
N GLU A 184 29.24 6.94 4.43
CA GLU A 184 29.58 6.14 5.60
C GLU A 184 29.80 7.00 6.85
N GLU A 185 30.53 8.10 6.72
CA GLU A 185 30.73 9.06 7.81
C GLU A 185 29.39 9.68 8.22
N LYS A 186 28.61 10.15 7.24
CA LYS A 186 27.26 10.66 7.44
C LYS A 186 26.38 9.61 8.14
N GLY A 187 26.54 8.34 7.79
CA GLY A 187 25.81 7.20 8.40
C GLY A 187 26.11 7.07 9.90
N LYS A 188 27.40 7.01 10.25
CA LYS A 188 27.83 6.92 11.65
C LYS A 188 27.36 8.10 12.50
N LEU A 189 27.45 9.32 11.97
CA LEU A 189 27.01 10.52 12.67
C LEU A 189 25.49 10.53 12.92
N ILE A 190 24.68 10.04 11.96
CA ILE A 190 23.24 9.87 12.17
C ILE A 190 22.97 8.84 13.27
N ASP A 191 23.68 7.72 13.28
CA ASP A 191 23.49 6.67 14.31
C ASP A 191 23.84 7.20 15.72
N GLU A 192 24.90 8.01 15.85
CA GLU A 192 25.24 8.68 17.10
C GLU A 192 24.17 9.71 17.51
N LEU A 193 23.62 10.47 16.56
CA LEU A 193 22.49 11.37 16.82
C LEU A 193 21.25 10.60 17.32
N MET A 194 20.95 9.42 16.78
CA MET A 194 19.84 8.59 17.25
C MET A 194 20.06 8.11 18.69
N LYS A 195 21.28 7.68 19.04
CA LYS A 195 21.65 7.30 20.41
C LYS A 195 21.55 8.49 21.37
N LEU A 196 21.91 9.69 20.91
CA LEU A 196 21.78 10.90 21.71
C LEU A 196 20.31 11.15 22.10
N TYR A 197 19.36 10.98 21.16
CA TYR A 197 17.93 11.10 21.47
C TYR A 197 17.45 10.03 22.46
N ASP A 198 17.93 8.79 22.34
CA ASP A 198 17.61 7.71 23.29
C ASP A 198 18.14 8.03 24.69
N LYS A 199 19.38 8.52 24.77
CA LYS A 199 20.01 8.93 26.03
C LYS A 199 19.29 10.14 26.65
N ARG A 200 18.86 11.13 25.85
CA ARG A 200 18.02 12.23 26.33
C ARG A 200 16.75 11.71 26.98
N THR A 201 16.04 10.81 26.30
CA THR A 201 14.81 10.20 26.80
C THR A 201 15.04 9.47 28.11
N LYS A 202 16.15 8.71 28.21
CA LYS A 202 16.52 7.97 29.42
C LYS A 202 16.69 8.87 30.65
N TYR A 203 17.34 10.03 30.51
CA TYR A 203 17.69 10.87 31.66
C TYR A 203 16.71 12.02 31.93
N PHE A 204 15.98 12.49 30.91
CA PHE A 204 15.10 13.66 31.01
C PHE A 204 13.64 13.38 30.64
N GLY A 205 13.28 12.18 30.16
CA GLY A 205 11.91 11.85 29.80
C GLY A 205 11.46 12.50 28.49
N GLU A 206 10.22 13.01 28.46
CA GLU A 206 9.58 13.62 27.29
C GLU A 206 9.58 12.75 26.03
N LYS A 207 9.43 11.43 26.20
CA LYS A 207 9.56 10.43 25.13
C LYS A 207 8.82 10.84 23.84
N GLY A 208 7.56 11.24 23.95
CA GLY A 208 6.77 11.66 22.78
C GLY A 208 7.39 12.85 22.02
N TYR A 209 7.85 13.88 22.73
CA TYR A 209 8.49 15.05 22.11
C TYR A 209 9.82 14.67 21.46
N VAL A 210 10.64 13.88 22.18
CA VAL A 210 11.96 13.46 21.70
C VAL A 210 11.85 12.54 20.47
N LEU A 211 10.87 11.64 20.43
CA LEU A 211 10.62 10.77 19.28
C LEU A 211 10.24 11.55 18.02
N GLY A 212 9.43 12.61 18.15
CA GLY A 212 9.08 13.47 17.01
C GLY A 212 10.31 14.12 16.38
N ARG A 213 11.23 14.64 17.22
CA ARG A 213 12.52 15.20 16.78
C ARG A 213 13.45 14.15 16.21
N LYS A 214 13.54 12.98 16.87
CA LYS A 214 14.33 11.82 16.41
C LYS A 214 13.90 11.38 15.02
N ALA A 215 12.60 11.22 14.80
CA ALA A 215 12.04 10.84 13.51
C ALA A 215 12.26 11.90 12.43
N THR A 216 12.07 13.17 12.78
CA THR A 216 12.32 14.29 11.86
C THR A 216 13.77 14.30 11.36
N ALA A 217 14.73 14.20 12.27
CA ALA A 217 16.15 14.14 11.91
C ALA A 217 16.49 12.88 11.10
N TRP A 218 15.98 11.72 11.52
CA TRP A 218 16.17 10.46 10.80
C TRP A 218 15.69 10.55 9.35
N LEU A 219 14.44 10.97 9.13
CA LEU A 219 13.85 11.09 7.81
C LEU A 219 14.59 12.14 6.96
N LYS A 220 14.90 13.31 7.54
CA LYS A 220 15.67 14.37 6.86
C LYS A 220 16.99 13.85 6.29
N TYR A 221 17.79 13.15 7.09
CA TYR A 221 19.15 12.78 6.69
C TYR A 221 19.28 11.41 6.02
N LYS A 222 18.32 10.49 6.23
CA LYS A 222 18.33 9.19 5.56
C LYS A 222 17.65 9.24 4.19
N LEU A 223 16.63 10.09 4.00
CA LEU A 223 15.94 10.27 2.71
C LEU A 223 16.50 11.43 1.87
N ASP A 224 17.64 11.97 2.27
CA ASP A 224 18.35 13.01 1.53
C ASP A 224 18.80 12.49 0.15
N ASN A 225 18.66 13.33 -0.89
CA ASN A 225 18.81 12.94 -2.31
C ASN A 225 20.22 12.45 -2.68
N ASP A 226 21.22 12.73 -1.83
CA ASP A 226 22.61 12.30 -2.02
C ASP A 226 22.83 10.81 -1.75
N ARG A 227 21.82 10.08 -1.26
CA ARG A 227 21.87 8.64 -1.04
C ARG A 227 21.04 7.91 -2.09
N ALA A 228 21.70 7.16 -2.95
CA ALA A 228 21.03 6.13 -3.75
C ALA A 228 20.58 5.00 -2.82
N LEU A 229 19.38 5.12 -2.26
CA LEU A 229 18.76 4.05 -1.49
C LEU A 229 18.19 3.02 -2.45
N ASP A 230 18.45 1.74 -2.20
CA ASP A 230 17.62 0.71 -2.80
C ASP A 230 16.23 0.69 -2.16
N ASN A 231 15.27 0.01 -2.80
CA ASN A 231 13.88 -0.03 -2.33
C ASN A 231 13.75 -0.68 -0.93
N GLY A 232 14.68 -1.54 -0.52
CA GLY A 232 14.70 -2.17 0.80
C GLY A 232 15.07 -1.18 1.89
N ASP A 233 16.16 -0.45 1.69
CA ASP A 233 16.67 0.56 2.62
C ASP A 233 15.70 1.75 2.78
N LEU A 234 15.05 2.16 1.68
CA LEU A 234 14.00 3.19 1.69
C LEU A 234 12.82 2.76 2.58
N LYS A 235 12.35 1.52 2.39
CA LYS A 235 11.24 0.96 3.15
C LYS A 235 11.54 0.86 4.65
N GLU A 236 12.72 0.35 5.01
CA GLU A 236 13.12 0.26 6.43
C GLU A 236 13.25 1.65 7.06
N THR A 237 13.84 2.60 6.34
CA THR A 237 13.99 3.99 6.78
C THR A 237 12.64 4.63 7.07
N LEU A 238 11.69 4.49 6.14
CA LEU A 238 10.33 5.02 6.28
C LEU A 238 9.58 4.37 7.45
N LYS A 239 9.72 3.05 7.64
CA LYS A 239 9.08 2.33 8.76
C LYS A 239 9.58 2.82 10.11
N LYS A 240 10.90 2.93 10.30
CA LYS A 240 11.47 3.44 11.56
C LYS A 240 11.01 4.86 11.87
N GLY A 241 11.04 5.73 10.85
CA GLY A 241 10.54 7.10 10.99
C GLY A 241 9.05 7.13 11.34
N TYR A 242 8.23 6.35 10.64
CA TYR A 242 6.81 6.21 10.91
C TYR A 242 6.50 5.72 12.32
N ASP A 243 7.17 4.68 12.79
CA ASP A 243 6.93 4.11 14.13
C ASP A 243 7.19 5.15 15.22
N TRP A 244 8.30 5.89 15.12
CA TRP A 244 8.62 6.98 16.04
C TRP A 244 7.65 8.16 15.94
N LEU A 245 7.20 8.55 14.73
CA LEU A 245 6.20 9.60 14.55
C LEU A 245 4.85 9.19 15.16
N ASN A 246 4.40 7.97 14.88
CA ASN A 246 3.13 7.46 15.37
C ASN A 246 3.13 7.35 16.91
N GLU A 247 4.22 6.87 17.50
CA GLU A 247 4.39 6.84 18.95
C GLU A 247 4.49 8.25 19.54
N SER A 248 5.22 9.17 18.88
CA SER A 248 5.29 10.57 19.26
C SER A 248 3.90 11.21 19.35
N VAL A 249 3.08 11.07 18.30
CA VAL A 249 1.73 11.62 18.23
C VAL A 249 0.81 10.96 19.26
N THR A 250 0.94 9.65 19.47
CA THR A 250 0.13 8.91 20.46
C THR A 250 0.42 9.40 21.89
N GLU A 251 1.69 9.56 22.24
CA GLU A 251 2.12 10.02 23.57
C GLU A 251 1.80 11.50 23.82
N ARG A 252 1.90 12.34 22.78
CA ARG A 252 1.69 13.79 22.89
C ARG A 252 0.22 14.19 22.77
N GLY A 253 -0.59 13.42 22.04
CA GLY A 253 -1.98 13.75 21.73
C GLY A 253 -2.10 15.17 21.16
N ASN A 254 -2.92 16.01 21.81
CA ASN A 254 -3.19 17.40 21.39
C ASN A 254 -2.00 18.35 21.53
N GLU A 255 -0.89 17.93 22.15
CA GLU A 255 0.35 18.70 22.23
C GLU A 255 1.36 18.32 21.13
N SER A 256 0.96 17.49 20.17
CA SER A 256 1.81 17.12 19.03
C SER A 256 2.22 18.36 18.21
N GLU A 257 3.48 18.41 17.79
CA GLU A 257 3.97 19.54 16.99
C GLU A 257 3.42 19.47 15.56
N LEU A 258 2.97 20.60 14.99
CA LEU A 258 2.38 20.63 13.64
C LEU A 258 3.25 19.95 12.56
N PRO A 259 4.58 20.16 12.50
CA PRO A 259 5.44 19.49 11.52
C PRO A 259 5.48 17.96 11.68
N VAL A 260 5.28 17.44 12.90
CA VAL A 260 5.23 15.99 13.17
C VAL A 260 3.98 15.38 12.56
N LEU A 261 2.84 16.07 12.60
CA LEU A 261 1.59 15.61 11.95
C LEU A 261 1.76 15.51 10.43
N VAL A 262 2.41 16.51 9.83
CA VAL A 262 2.74 16.51 8.41
C VAL A 262 3.62 15.30 8.05
N LEU A 263 4.70 15.09 8.80
CA LEU A 263 5.62 13.97 8.56
C LEU A 263 4.92 12.61 8.77
N LEU A 264 4.04 12.50 9.76
CA LEU A 264 3.24 11.28 9.98
C LEU A 264 2.40 10.97 8.74
N MET A 265 1.73 11.97 8.16
CA MET A 265 0.92 11.77 6.96
C MET A 265 1.75 11.50 5.72
N GLN A 266 2.88 12.20 5.53
CA GLN A 266 3.79 11.94 4.41
C GLN A 266 4.35 10.52 4.45
N THR A 267 4.83 10.07 5.63
CA THR A 267 5.36 8.71 5.80
C THR A 267 4.28 7.65 5.67
N SER A 268 3.07 7.90 6.19
CA SER A 268 1.90 7.03 6.02
C SER A 268 1.59 6.81 4.54
N ARG A 269 1.50 7.90 3.75
CA ARG A 269 1.27 7.82 2.30
C ARG A 269 2.38 7.04 1.59
N SER A 270 3.63 7.30 1.91
CA SER A 270 4.77 6.62 1.28
C SER A 270 4.77 5.12 1.58
N LEU A 271 4.55 4.72 2.83
CA LEU A 271 4.47 3.31 3.21
C LEU A 271 3.25 2.61 2.57
N PHE A 272 2.10 3.28 2.49
CA PHE A 272 0.93 2.74 1.77
C PHE A 272 1.22 2.48 0.30
N LYS A 273 1.85 3.43 -0.40
CA LYS A 273 2.25 3.27 -1.81
C LYS A 273 3.27 2.15 -2.03
N LEU A 274 4.06 1.83 -1.00
CA LEU A 274 5.00 0.70 -1.00
C LEU A 274 4.34 -0.64 -0.58
N GLY A 275 3.04 -0.65 -0.24
CA GLY A 275 2.32 -1.85 0.21
C GLY A 275 2.60 -2.24 1.67
N GLU A 276 3.19 -1.35 2.47
CA GLU A 276 3.64 -1.64 3.84
C GLU A 276 2.70 -1.14 4.93
N LEU A 277 1.76 -0.28 4.57
CA LEU A 277 0.75 0.25 5.47
C LEU A 277 -0.62 -0.02 4.84
N PRO A 278 -1.59 -0.62 5.56
CA PRO A 278 -2.91 -0.87 5.01
C PRO A 278 -3.68 0.45 4.88
N LYS A 279 -4.67 0.46 3.98
CA LYS A 279 -5.51 1.63 3.68
C LYS A 279 -6.13 2.21 4.95
N GLU A 280 -6.67 1.35 5.81
CA GLU A 280 -7.39 1.69 7.03
C GLU A 280 -6.49 2.45 8.02
N THR A 281 -5.20 2.13 8.07
CA THR A 281 -4.26 2.84 8.94
C THR A 281 -3.95 4.25 8.42
N VAL A 282 -3.88 4.46 7.10
CA VAL A 282 -3.71 5.80 6.53
C VAL A 282 -4.91 6.68 6.86
N VAL A 283 -6.13 6.14 6.74
CA VAL A 283 -7.37 6.84 7.11
C VAL A 283 -7.35 7.20 8.60
N LYS A 284 -7.02 6.25 9.48
CA LYS A 284 -6.91 6.49 10.92
C LYS A 284 -5.90 7.58 11.26
N ASN A 285 -4.76 7.62 10.58
CA ASN A 285 -3.73 8.64 10.82
C ASN A 285 -4.20 10.02 10.37
N TYR A 286 -4.94 10.11 9.26
CA TYR A 286 -5.58 11.34 8.82
C TYR A 286 -6.59 11.84 9.87
N ASP A 287 -7.49 10.98 10.33
CA ASP A 287 -8.49 11.32 11.36
C ASP A 287 -7.83 11.78 12.66
N THR A 288 -6.73 11.13 13.05
CA THR A 288 -5.94 11.49 14.23
C THR A 288 -5.32 12.89 14.07
N CYS A 289 -4.71 13.17 12.92
CA CYS A 289 -4.13 14.49 12.64
C CYS A 289 -5.21 15.59 12.67
N ASN A 290 -6.34 15.38 12.00
CA ASN A 290 -7.45 16.34 11.99
C ASN A 290 -8.04 16.57 13.38
N SER A 291 -8.19 15.51 14.16
CA SER A 291 -8.68 15.61 15.54
C SER A 291 -7.75 16.47 16.40
N ILE A 292 -6.43 16.30 16.25
CA ILE A 292 -5.43 17.11 16.95
C ILE A 292 -5.48 18.56 16.47
N LEU A 293 -5.49 18.81 15.15
CA LEU A 293 -5.55 20.16 14.58
C LEU A 293 -6.79 20.92 15.08
N ASN A 294 -7.96 20.29 15.06
CA ASN A 294 -9.20 20.88 15.58
C ASN A 294 -9.12 21.16 17.08
N ALA A 295 -8.61 20.21 17.88
CA ALA A 295 -8.46 20.41 19.31
C ALA A 295 -7.43 21.51 19.67
N THR A 296 -6.41 21.72 18.83
CA THR A 296 -5.47 22.83 18.97
C THR A 296 -6.12 24.14 18.56
N LEU A 297 -6.90 24.15 17.46
CA LEU A 297 -7.62 25.32 16.97
C LEU A 297 -8.62 25.85 18.01
N ASP A 298 -9.38 24.96 18.65
CA ASP A 298 -10.35 25.30 19.70
C ASP A 298 -9.73 25.96 20.94
N LYS A 299 -8.41 25.78 21.15
CA LYS A 299 -7.69 26.26 22.33
C LYS A 299 -6.87 27.53 22.07
N THR A 300 -6.74 27.94 20.82
CA THR A 300 -5.93 29.11 20.45
C THR A 300 -6.80 30.25 19.92
N THR A 301 -6.39 31.47 20.20
CA THR A 301 -6.92 32.70 19.58
C THR A 301 -5.82 33.48 18.86
N ASP A 302 -4.60 32.96 18.87
CA ASP A 302 -3.45 33.56 18.21
C ASP A 302 -3.56 33.41 16.69
N ALA A 303 -3.59 34.54 15.98
CA ALA A 303 -3.86 34.57 14.55
C ALA A 303 -2.80 33.81 13.71
N GLU A 304 -1.54 33.86 14.12
CA GLU A 304 -0.46 33.15 13.43
C GLU A 304 -0.58 31.64 13.64
N THR A 305 -0.89 31.19 14.86
CA THR A 305 -1.16 29.78 15.15
C THR A 305 -2.38 29.26 14.38
N VAL A 306 -3.47 30.03 14.32
CA VAL A 306 -4.68 29.68 13.54
C VAL A 306 -4.35 29.52 12.07
N LYS A 307 -3.57 30.45 11.50
CA LYS A 307 -3.11 30.37 10.11
C LYS A 307 -2.25 29.13 9.87
N ASN A 308 -1.25 28.87 10.73
CA ASN A 308 -0.37 27.72 10.61
C ASN A 308 -1.13 26.39 10.71
N ILE A 309 -2.17 26.31 11.54
CA ILE A 309 -3.07 25.15 11.59
C ILE A 309 -3.79 24.96 10.26
N GLY A 310 -4.36 26.04 9.69
CA GLY A 310 -5.03 25.99 8.38
C GLY A 310 -4.09 25.55 7.24
N ASP A 311 -2.86 26.08 7.21
CA ASP A 311 -1.85 25.70 6.22
C ASP A 311 -1.47 24.21 6.35
N VAL A 312 -1.29 23.72 7.58
CA VAL A 312 -0.97 22.32 7.86
C VAL A 312 -2.15 21.39 7.53
N GLN A 313 -3.37 21.79 7.85
CA GLN A 313 -4.58 21.05 7.52
C GLN A 313 -4.70 20.85 6.00
N ALA A 314 -4.57 21.94 5.22
CA ALA A 314 -4.62 21.87 3.77
C ALA A 314 -3.54 20.93 3.20
N TYR A 315 -2.34 20.94 3.79
CA TYR A 315 -1.26 20.05 3.37
C TYR A 315 -1.54 18.57 3.71
N ILE A 316 -2.11 18.29 4.88
CA ILE A 316 -2.52 16.94 5.29
C ILE A 316 -3.65 16.40 4.42
N GLU A 317 -4.64 17.23 4.11
CA GLU A 317 -5.75 16.90 3.22
C GLU A 317 -5.26 16.58 1.80
N ASP A 318 -4.31 17.36 1.27
CA ASP A 318 -3.66 17.05 -0.02
C ASP A 318 -2.93 15.70 0.02
N ILE A 319 -2.13 15.45 1.06
CA ILE A 319 -1.42 14.18 1.22
C ILE A 319 -2.41 13.00 1.26
N PHE A 320 -3.51 13.13 2.01
CA PHE A 320 -4.50 12.08 2.17
C PHE A 320 -5.32 11.86 0.91
N GLY A 321 -5.90 12.92 0.31
CA GLY A 321 -6.66 12.83 -0.94
C GLY A 321 -5.81 12.32 -2.10
N THR A 322 -4.50 12.58 -2.08
CA THR A 322 -3.58 12.09 -3.11
C THR A 322 -2.99 10.70 -2.85
N SER A 323 -3.26 10.11 -1.68
CA SER A 323 -2.64 8.84 -1.25
C SER A 323 -3.16 7.60 -1.98
N GLY A 324 -4.43 7.62 -2.41
CA GLY A 324 -5.17 6.43 -2.85
C GLY A 324 -5.86 5.67 -1.71
N ALA A 325 -5.69 6.12 -0.46
CA ALA A 325 -6.32 5.52 0.71
C ALA A 325 -7.63 6.21 1.13
N ALA A 326 -7.95 7.39 0.60
CA ALA A 326 -9.21 8.06 0.88
C ALA A 326 -10.39 7.30 0.24
N ASP A 327 -11.51 7.24 0.94
CA ASP A 327 -12.77 6.75 0.41
C ASP A 327 -13.56 7.85 -0.28
N CYS A 328 -14.74 7.50 -0.79
CA CYS A 328 -15.49 8.42 -1.60
C CYS A 328 -15.98 9.65 -0.84
N GLU A 329 -16.48 9.46 0.38
CA GLU A 329 -16.97 10.54 1.22
C GLU A 329 -15.84 11.52 1.57
N ALA A 330 -14.69 11.00 2.00
CA ALA A 330 -13.53 11.83 2.30
C ALA A 330 -13.03 12.59 1.07
N LEU A 331 -12.94 11.95 -0.10
CA LEU A 331 -12.51 12.61 -1.32
C LEU A 331 -13.45 13.72 -1.76
N VAL A 332 -14.77 13.53 -1.64
CA VAL A 332 -15.75 14.58 -1.95
C VAL A 332 -15.57 15.77 -1.00
N ASN A 333 -15.45 15.52 0.30
CA ASN A 333 -15.26 16.59 1.30
C ASN A 333 -13.96 17.39 1.06
N ILE A 334 -12.88 16.71 0.68
CA ILE A 334 -11.57 17.34 0.41
C ILE A 334 -11.58 18.11 -0.92
N PHE A 335 -12.11 17.49 -1.99
CA PHE A 335 -11.99 18.06 -3.33
C PHE A 335 -13.05 19.10 -3.66
N THR A 336 -14.22 19.10 -3.03
CA THR A 336 -15.26 20.12 -3.27
C THR A 336 -14.73 21.56 -3.08
N PRO A 337 -14.13 21.94 -1.94
CA PRO A 337 -13.59 23.29 -1.78
C PRO A 337 -12.41 23.57 -2.71
N GLN A 338 -11.57 22.56 -3.00
CA GLN A 338 -10.45 22.72 -3.94
C GLN A 338 -10.95 22.99 -5.36
N TYR A 339 -11.99 22.28 -5.79
CA TYR A 339 -12.63 22.46 -7.09
C TYR A 339 -13.20 23.86 -7.24
N GLU A 340 -13.91 24.39 -6.24
CA GLU A 340 -14.43 25.77 -6.34
C GLU A 340 -13.34 26.81 -6.59
N SER A 341 -12.15 26.61 -6.00
CA SER A 341 -11.00 27.49 -6.22
C SER A 341 -10.18 27.21 -7.49
N LYS A 342 -10.27 26.00 -8.05
CA LYS A 342 -9.43 25.52 -9.16
C LYS A 342 -10.21 24.98 -10.37
N LYS A 343 -11.50 25.30 -10.49
CA LYS A 343 -12.39 24.78 -11.55
C LYS A 343 -12.05 25.22 -12.98
N ASP A 344 -11.07 26.10 -13.17
CA ASP A 344 -10.54 26.45 -14.49
C ASP A 344 -9.14 25.86 -14.75
N ASP A 345 -8.58 25.10 -13.80
CA ASP A 345 -7.32 24.38 -13.93
C ASP A 345 -7.58 22.95 -14.47
N VAL A 346 -7.39 22.78 -15.78
CA VAL A 346 -7.63 21.52 -16.50
C VAL A 346 -6.86 20.35 -15.90
N GLU A 347 -5.60 20.53 -15.53
CA GLU A 347 -4.75 19.44 -15.02
C GLU A 347 -5.20 19.01 -13.62
N PHE A 348 -5.58 19.99 -12.79
CA PHE A 348 -6.21 19.71 -11.51
C PHE A 348 -7.50 18.90 -11.69
N ILE A 349 -8.40 19.32 -12.59
CA ILE A 349 -9.69 18.64 -12.83
C ILE A 349 -9.46 17.21 -13.32
N LYS A 350 -8.56 16.99 -14.29
CA LYS A 350 -8.20 15.65 -14.77
C LYS A 350 -7.68 14.76 -13.64
N THR A 351 -6.78 15.27 -12.82
CA THR A 351 -6.22 14.53 -11.69
C THR A 351 -7.28 14.21 -10.64
N MET A 352 -8.16 15.16 -10.32
CA MET A 352 -9.27 14.99 -9.38
C MET A 352 -10.26 13.93 -9.88
N LEU A 353 -10.73 14.04 -11.13
CA LEU A 353 -11.65 13.08 -11.75
C LEU A 353 -11.08 11.66 -11.76
N ARG A 354 -9.80 11.50 -12.11
CA ARG A 354 -9.13 10.18 -12.05
C ARG A 354 -9.15 9.59 -10.64
N ARG A 355 -8.92 10.40 -9.61
CA ARG A 355 -8.92 9.95 -8.21
C ARG A 355 -10.32 9.57 -7.74
N LEU A 356 -11.32 10.41 -8.02
CA LEU A 356 -12.72 10.14 -7.74
C LEU A 356 -13.19 8.87 -8.46
N GLY A 357 -12.87 8.72 -9.74
CA GLY A 357 -13.20 7.51 -10.52
C GLY A 357 -12.57 6.24 -9.95
N ASN A 358 -11.29 6.28 -9.57
CA ASN A 358 -10.61 5.14 -8.93
C ASN A 358 -11.21 4.76 -7.57
N ALA A 359 -11.82 5.71 -6.87
CA ALA A 359 -12.54 5.49 -5.61
C ALA A 359 -14.02 5.13 -5.82
N ASN A 360 -14.47 4.92 -7.07
CA ASN A 360 -15.87 4.68 -7.45
C ASN A 360 -16.83 5.81 -7.02
N CYS A 361 -16.40 7.07 -7.17
CA CYS A 361 -17.17 8.29 -6.87
C CYS A 361 -17.84 8.93 -8.08
N ASP A 362 -18.01 8.17 -9.15
CA ASP A 362 -18.47 8.66 -10.44
C ASP A 362 -19.96 9.06 -10.47
N GLU A 363 -20.71 8.72 -9.42
CA GLU A 363 -22.11 9.14 -9.24
C GLU A 363 -22.28 10.44 -8.42
N THR A 364 -21.18 11.02 -7.91
CA THR A 364 -21.26 12.21 -7.05
C THR A 364 -21.54 13.50 -7.85
N PRO A 365 -22.18 14.52 -7.24
CA PRO A 365 -22.35 15.84 -7.87
C PRO A 365 -21.02 16.48 -8.29
N LEU A 366 -19.99 16.39 -7.44
CA LEU A 366 -18.66 16.92 -7.75
C LEU A 366 -18.06 16.29 -9.02
N PHE A 367 -18.08 14.95 -9.13
CA PHE A 367 -17.56 14.27 -10.33
C PHE A 367 -18.29 14.71 -11.59
N SER A 368 -19.60 14.88 -11.45
CA SER A 368 -20.51 15.30 -12.49
C SER A 368 -20.24 16.72 -12.99
N GLU A 369 -20.18 17.70 -12.08
CA GLU A 369 -19.89 19.10 -12.40
C GLU A 369 -18.48 19.26 -12.98
N ALA A 370 -17.50 18.55 -12.42
CA ALA A 370 -16.13 18.58 -12.89
C ALA A 370 -15.95 17.97 -14.29
N THR A 371 -16.72 16.92 -14.63
CA THR A 371 -16.71 16.34 -15.98
C THR A 371 -17.32 17.30 -17.00
N GLU A 372 -18.42 17.98 -16.64
CA GLU A 372 -19.03 19.02 -17.49
C GLU A 372 -18.06 20.17 -17.71
N LYS A 373 -17.44 20.66 -16.63
CA LYS A 373 -16.47 21.74 -16.70
C LYS A 373 -15.22 21.37 -17.50
N LEU A 374 -14.70 20.15 -17.34
CA LEU A 374 -13.57 19.67 -18.15
C LEU A 374 -13.94 19.66 -19.64
N TYR A 375 -15.15 19.20 -19.96
CA TYR A 375 -15.65 19.21 -21.34
C TYR A 375 -15.78 20.63 -21.91
N GLU A 376 -16.22 21.60 -21.11
CA GLU A 376 -16.27 23.02 -21.51
C GLU A 376 -14.89 23.61 -21.79
N LEU A 377 -13.89 23.26 -20.97
CA LEU A 377 -12.53 23.80 -21.07
C LEU A 377 -11.71 23.12 -22.19
N GLU A 378 -11.85 21.81 -22.32
CA GLU A 378 -11.11 20.99 -23.28
C GLU A 378 -12.04 19.94 -23.91
N PRO A 379 -12.89 20.35 -24.87
CA PRO A 379 -13.66 19.42 -25.67
C PRO A 379 -12.72 18.45 -26.39
N SER A 380 -12.93 17.17 -26.16
CA SER A 380 -12.21 16.10 -26.84
C SER A 380 -13.12 14.90 -27.06
N ALA A 381 -12.71 14.01 -27.95
CA ALA A 381 -13.41 12.76 -28.21
C ALA A 381 -13.59 11.93 -26.93
N GLU A 382 -12.53 11.84 -26.11
CA GLU A 382 -12.54 11.17 -24.82
C GLU A 382 -13.48 11.85 -23.82
N ALA A 383 -13.45 13.18 -23.73
CA ALA A 383 -14.32 13.93 -22.82
C ALA A 383 -15.81 13.78 -23.21
N ALA A 384 -16.13 13.83 -24.51
CA ALA A 384 -17.46 13.56 -25.04
C ALA A 384 -17.89 12.12 -24.72
N PHE A 385 -17.01 11.14 -24.90
CA PHE A 385 -17.31 9.74 -24.60
C PHE A 385 -17.62 9.50 -23.12
N ASN A 386 -16.86 10.12 -22.22
CA ASN A 386 -17.11 10.05 -20.78
C ASN A 386 -18.46 10.69 -20.41
N MET A 387 -18.79 11.83 -21.02
CA MET A 387 -20.11 12.45 -20.87
C MET A 387 -21.24 11.53 -21.36
N ALA A 388 -21.04 10.84 -22.49
CA ALA A 388 -22.01 9.87 -23.00
C ALA A 388 -22.30 8.77 -21.97
N ARG A 389 -21.26 8.11 -21.44
CA ARG A 389 -21.40 7.04 -20.44
C ARG A 389 -22.09 7.53 -19.17
N ARG A 390 -21.80 8.76 -18.71
CA ARG A 390 -22.49 9.38 -17.57
C ARG A 390 -23.99 9.50 -17.80
N PHE A 391 -24.41 9.99 -18.98
CA PHE A 391 -25.82 10.11 -19.29
C PHE A 391 -26.51 8.75 -19.51
N VAL A 392 -25.80 7.72 -19.98
CA VAL A 392 -26.31 6.33 -19.98
C VAL A 392 -26.66 5.86 -18.56
N LYS A 393 -25.78 6.12 -17.59
CA LYS A 393 -26.02 5.72 -16.18
C LYS A 393 -27.18 6.48 -15.52
N ARG A 394 -27.37 7.75 -15.91
CA ARG A 394 -28.46 8.60 -15.44
C ARG A 394 -29.79 8.39 -16.17
N ASP A 395 -29.84 7.43 -17.09
CA ASP A 395 -31.01 7.12 -17.92
C ASP A 395 -31.47 8.29 -18.83
N ASP A 396 -30.55 9.19 -19.19
CA ASP A 396 -30.79 10.30 -20.12
C ASP A 396 -30.28 9.91 -21.52
N ALA A 397 -31.15 9.24 -22.25
CA ALA A 397 -30.81 8.65 -23.55
C ALA A 397 -30.49 9.71 -24.63
N GLU A 398 -31.20 10.84 -24.63
CA GLU A 398 -31.02 11.88 -25.65
C GLU A 398 -29.64 12.53 -25.55
N ARG A 399 -29.22 12.90 -24.33
CA ARG A 399 -27.88 13.48 -24.12
C ARG A 399 -26.80 12.45 -24.35
N ALA A 400 -26.98 11.22 -23.87
CA ALA A 400 -26.03 10.14 -24.12
C ALA A 400 -25.76 9.96 -25.62
N LYS A 401 -26.83 9.91 -26.44
CA LYS A 401 -26.73 9.80 -27.90
C LYS A 401 -25.95 10.96 -28.51
N ASN A 402 -26.25 12.19 -28.12
CA ASN A 402 -25.56 13.38 -28.63
C ASN A 402 -24.05 13.33 -28.32
N TYR A 403 -23.68 13.00 -27.08
CA TYR A 403 -22.27 12.92 -26.69
C TYR A 403 -21.53 11.75 -27.34
N TYR A 404 -22.17 10.59 -27.54
CA TYR A 404 -21.58 9.51 -28.33
C TYR A 404 -21.30 9.96 -29.78
N GLN A 405 -22.23 10.69 -30.40
CA GLN A 405 -22.04 11.23 -31.75
C GLN A 405 -20.84 12.17 -31.81
N GLN A 406 -20.76 13.13 -30.88
CA GLN A 406 -19.62 14.04 -30.79
C GLN A 406 -18.29 13.30 -30.56
N ALA A 407 -18.28 12.29 -29.70
CA ALA A 407 -17.09 11.47 -29.46
C ALA A 407 -16.61 10.79 -30.75
N MET A 408 -17.52 10.15 -31.49
CA MET A 408 -17.20 9.46 -32.75
C MET A 408 -16.79 10.42 -33.87
N GLU A 409 -17.30 11.65 -33.88
CA GLU A 409 -16.94 12.68 -34.87
C GLU A 409 -15.55 13.29 -34.62
N GLN A 410 -15.13 13.38 -33.36
CA GLN A 410 -13.86 14.00 -32.95
C GLN A 410 -12.71 12.99 -32.86
N GLU A 411 -13.00 11.70 -32.71
CA GLU A 411 -11.97 10.69 -32.50
C GLU A 411 -11.13 10.46 -33.77
N THR A 412 -9.81 10.42 -33.58
CA THR A 412 -8.83 10.22 -34.64
C THR A 412 -8.06 8.90 -34.50
N ASP A 413 -8.03 8.33 -33.30
CA ASP A 413 -7.48 7.01 -33.06
C ASP A 413 -8.49 5.93 -33.46
N ASN A 414 -8.06 5.05 -34.37
CA ASN A 414 -8.94 4.01 -34.91
C ASN A 414 -9.38 2.99 -33.85
N GLU A 415 -8.53 2.65 -32.88
CA GLU A 415 -8.90 1.68 -31.84
C GLU A 415 -9.96 2.26 -30.89
N LEU A 416 -9.78 3.51 -30.48
CA LEU A 416 -10.78 4.23 -29.68
C LEU A 416 -12.07 4.46 -30.46
N LEU A 417 -11.99 4.84 -31.74
CA LEU A 417 -13.17 5.03 -32.59
C LEU A 417 -13.96 3.72 -32.74
N ALA A 418 -13.30 2.58 -32.91
CA ALA A 418 -13.95 1.27 -32.94
C ALA A 418 -14.68 0.99 -31.62
N LYS A 419 -14.05 1.29 -30.47
CA LYS A 419 -14.67 1.17 -29.15
C LYS A 419 -15.89 2.08 -29.01
N TYR A 420 -15.82 3.32 -29.48
CA TYR A 420 -16.93 4.28 -29.40
C TYR A 420 -18.11 3.82 -30.25
N TYR A 421 -17.86 3.32 -31.46
CA TYR A 421 -18.88 2.69 -32.29
C TYR A 421 -19.54 1.49 -31.63
N TYR A 422 -18.76 0.63 -30.97
CA TYR A 422 -19.28 -0.53 -30.25
C TYR A 422 -20.13 -0.12 -29.03
N GLU A 423 -19.65 0.76 -28.15
CA GLU A 423 -20.41 1.17 -26.97
C GLU A 423 -21.70 1.92 -27.36
N TYR A 424 -21.66 2.76 -28.40
CA TYR A 424 -22.87 3.39 -28.93
C TYR A 424 -23.85 2.35 -29.50
N ALA A 425 -23.37 1.35 -30.24
CA ALA A 425 -24.22 0.26 -30.74
C ALA A 425 -24.88 -0.53 -29.59
N LEU A 426 -24.13 -0.80 -28.53
CA LEU A 426 -24.63 -1.48 -27.34
C LEU A 426 -25.69 -0.63 -26.63
N PHE A 427 -25.45 0.67 -26.48
CA PHE A 427 -26.40 1.62 -25.92
C PHE A 427 -27.72 1.61 -26.71
N ILE A 428 -27.66 1.77 -28.04
CA ILE A 428 -28.84 1.76 -28.91
C ILE A 428 -29.58 0.42 -28.85
N TYR A 429 -28.86 -0.71 -28.79
CA TYR A 429 -29.47 -2.03 -28.65
C TYR A 429 -30.20 -2.18 -27.30
N ALA A 430 -29.56 -1.76 -26.21
CA ALA A 430 -30.05 -1.98 -24.85
C ALA A 430 -31.14 -0.99 -24.41
N LYS A 431 -31.04 0.28 -24.83
CA LYS A 431 -31.93 1.37 -24.37
C LYS A 431 -33.01 1.72 -25.38
N GLU A 432 -32.65 1.87 -26.66
CA GLU A 432 -33.58 2.29 -27.71
C GLU A 432 -34.25 1.11 -28.42
N HIS A 433 -33.71 -0.11 -28.27
CA HIS A 433 -34.12 -1.32 -29.00
C HIS A 433 -34.12 -1.16 -30.53
N ALA A 434 -33.38 -0.18 -31.06
CA ALA A 434 -33.31 0.11 -32.48
C ALA A 434 -32.28 -0.81 -33.18
N LEU A 435 -32.71 -2.04 -33.48
CA LEU A 435 -31.86 -3.13 -33.97
C LEU A 435 -31.06 -2.77 -35.25
N GLN A 436 -31.68 -2.06 -36.19
CA GLN A 436 -31.05 -1.67 -37.46
C GLN A 436 -29.92 -0.66 -37.25
N GLU A 437 -30.15 0.33 -36.40
CA GLU A 437 -29.15 1.35 -36.06
C GLU A 437 -28.00 0.70 -35.28
N ALA A 438 -28.31 -0.09 -34.24
CA ALA A 438 -27.31 -0.82 -33.46
C ALA A 438 -26.41 -1.71 -34.35
N ARG A 439 -27.00 -2.48 -35.29
CA ARG A 439 -26.24 -3.31 -36.24
C ARG A 439 -25.35 -2.47 -37.15
N THR A 440 -25.80 -1.27 -37.52
CA THR A 440 -25.03 -0.39 -38.39
C THR A 440 -23.75 0.08 -37.69
N TYR A 441 -23.86 0.50 -36.43
CA TYR A 441 -22.71 0.96 -35.66
C TYR A 441 -21.80 -0.18 -35.18
N ALA A 442 -22.34 -1.35 -34.82
CA ALA A 442 -21.52 -2.52 -34.52
C ALA A 442 -20.69 -2.96 -35.74
N LYS A 443 -21.26 -2.86 -36.96
CA LYS A 443 -20.49 -3.10 -38.19
C LYS A 443 -19.41 -2.04 -38.43
N LYS A 444 -19.67 -0.76 -38.16
CA LYS A 444 -18.62 0.28 -38.25
C LYS A 444 -17.44 -0.02 -37.33
N ALA A 445 -17.69 -0.52 -36.12
CA ALA A 445 -16.64 -0.98 -35.22
C ALA A 445 -15.82 -2.14 -35.84
N MET A 446 -16.50 -3.08 -36.50
CA MET A 446 -15.85 -4.20 -37.19
C MET A 446 -15.13 -3.81 -38.49
N ASP A 447 -15.59 -2.79 -39.20
CA ASP A 447 -14.92 -2.29 -40.41
C ASP A 447 -13.52 -1.75 -40.06
N ILE A 448 -13.34 -1.25 -38.83
CA ILE A 448 -12.04 -0.86 -38.28
C ILE A 448 -11.30 -2.07 -37.70
N LYS A 449 -11.97 -2.85 -36.85
CA LYS A 449 -11.40 -4.02 -36.17
C LYS A 449 -12.21 -5.29 -36.50
N SER A 450 -11.80 -5.98 -37.56
CA SER A 450 -12.55 -7.11 -38.14
C SER A 450 -12.77 -8.30 -37.20
N ASP A 451 -11.93 -8.45 -36.17
CA ASP A 451 -11.96 -9.48 -35.14
C ASP A 451 -12.44 -8.95 -33.77
N TYR A 452 -13.11 -7.79 -33.75
CA TYR A 452 -13.64 -7.19 -32.52
C TYR A 452 -14.75 -8.08 -31.93
N CYS A 453 -14.39 -8.89 -30.93
CA CYS A 453 -15.21 -10.01 -30.50
C CYS A 453 -16.52 -9.55 -29.85
N GLU A 454 -16.51 -8.45 -29.10
CA GLU A 454 -17.70 -7.90 -28.46
C GLU A 454 -18.68 -7.32 -29.49
N ALA A 455 -18.18 -6.68 -30.55
CA ALA A 455 -19.02 -6.21 -31.66
C ALA A 455 -19.63 -7.38 -32.45
N LEU A 456 -18.85 -8.44 -32.69
CA LEU A 456 -19.34 -9.68 -33.30
C LEU A 456 -20.45 -10.34 -32.45
N MET A 457 -20.22 -10.45 -31.14
CA MET A 457 -21.21 -10.96 -30.18
C MET A 457 -22.48 -10.12 -30.20
N LEU A 458 -22.35 -8.80 -30.18
CA LEU A 458 -23.49 -7.87 -30.22
C LEU A 458 -24.31 -8.03 -31.50
N ILE A 459 -23.68 -8.19 -32.68
CA ILE A 459 -24.43 -8.44 -33.92
C ILE A 459 -25.19 -9.77 -33.86
N GLY A 460 -24.57 -10.82 -33.30
CA GLY A 460 -25.27 -12.08 -33.05
C GLY A 460 -26.50 -11.89 -32.17
N ASP A 461 -26.39 -11.11 -31.09
CA ASP A 461 -27.50 -10.82 -30.17
C ASP A 461 -28.59 -9.97 -30.84
N ILE A 462 -28.21 -9.00 -31.67
CA ILE A 462 -29.14 -8.20 -32.47
C ILE A 462 -29.94 -9.09 -33.43
N TYR A 463 -29.30 -10.07 -34.07
CA TYR A 463 -29.98 -11.02 -34.96
C TYR A 463 -30.90 -11.97 -34.22
N VAL A 464 -30.49 -12.47 -33.05
CA VAL A 464 -31.39 -13.22 -32.17
C VAL A 464 -32.62 -12.38 -31.80
N ALA A 465 -32.43 -11.13 -31.40
CA ALA A 465 -33.54 -10.23 -31.07
C ALA A 465 -34.45 -9.99 -32.28
N ALA A 466 -33.86 -9.78 -33.46
CA ALA A 466 -34.58 -9.55 -34.71
C ALA A 466 -35.43 -10.74 -35.15
N SER A 467 -35.01 -11.98 -34.86
CA SER A 467 -35.71 -13.21 -35.27
C SER A 467 -37.20 -13.23 -34.92
N ARG A 468 -37.60 -12.56 -33.82
CA ARG A 468 -38.99 -12.52 -33.33
C ARG A 468 -39.94 -11.83 -34.30
N SER A 469 -39.44 -10.85 -35.05
CA SER A 469 -40.21 -10.00 -35.95
C SER A 469 -39.65 -10.01 -37.38
N PHE A 470 -38.85 -11.01 -37.73
CA PHE A 470 -38.20 -11.09 -39.04
C PHE A 470 -38.98 -11.98 -40.00
N GLY A 471 -39.13 -11.54 -41.24
CA GLY A 471 -39.79 -12.31 -42.29
C GLY A 471 -41.30 -12.44 -42.11
N SER A 472 -41.88 -13.24 -42.99
CA SER A 472 -43.32 -13.46 -43.14
C SER A 472 -43.79 -14.81 -42.59
N ASP A 473 -42.88 -15.76 -42.40
CA ASP A 473 -43.15 -17.10 -41.89
C ASP A 473 -42.08 -17.58 -40.88
N ASP A 474 -42.35 -18.72 -40.22
CA ASP A 474 -41.46 -19.26 -39.19
C ASP A 474 -40.13 -19.82 -39.76
N PHE A 475 -40.10 -20.15 -41.05
CA PHE A 475 -38.87 -20.53 -41.73
C PHE A 475 -37.94 -19.32 -41.86
N GLU A 476 -38.45 -18.18 -42.34
CA GLU A 476 -37.67 -16.95 -42.47
C GLU A 476 -37.16 -16.46 -41.11
N LYS A 477 -37.98 -16.52 -40.05
CA LYS A 477 -37.54 -16.22 -38.68
C LYS A 477 -36.36 -17.08 -38.24
N SER A 478 -36.41 -18.38 -38.53
CA SER A 478 -35.37 -19.32 -38.12
C SER A 478 -34.07 -19.17 -38.92
N THR A 479 -34.13 -18.68 -40.17
CA THR A 479 -32.91 -18.42 -40.96
C THR A 479 -31.98 -17.37 -40.34
N VAL A 480 -32.51 -16.46 -39.51
CA VAL A 480 -31.72 -15.44 -38.81
C VAL A 480 -30.76 -16.06 -37.80
N PHE A 481 -31.10 -17.21 -37.21
CA PHE A 481 -30.21 -17.90 -36.27
C PHE A 481 -28.96 -18.45 -36.95
N TRP A 482 -28.98 -18.77 -38.24
CA TRP A 482 -27.77 -19.14 -38.97
C TRP A 482 -26.74 -18.01 -38.94
N LEU A 483 -27.18 -16.78 -39.22
CA LEU A 483 -26.32 -15.60 -39.15
C LEU A 483 -25.88 -15.33 -37.72
N ALA A 484 -26.80 -15.37 -36.74
CA ALA A 484 -26.41 -15.17 -35.34
C ALA A 484 -25.28 -16.12 -34.92
N VAL A 485 -25.41 -17.41 -35.25
CA VAL A 485 -24.38 -18.42 -34.99
C VAL A 485 -23.10 -18.15 -35.78
N ASP A 486 -23.14 -17.69 -37.03
CA ASP A 486 -21.93 -17.31 -37.77
C ASP A 486 -21.13 -16.22 -37.06
N TYR A 487 -21.81 -15.21 -36.54
CA TYR A 487 -21.18 -14.12 -35.80
C TYR A 487 -20.60 -14.61 -34.47
N TYR A 488 -21.30 -15.47 -33.73
CA TYR A 488 -20.74 -16.10 -32.52
C TYR A 488 -19.54 -17.00 -32.85
N GLU A 489 -19.60 -17.78 -33.92
CA GLU A 489 -18.48 -18.64 -34.32
C GLU A 489 -17.24 -17.83 -34.73
N ARG A 490 -17.43 -16.65 -35.32
CA ARG A 490 -16.34 -15.68 -35.57
C ARG A 490 -15.81 -15.08 -34.27
N ALA A 491 -16.70 -14.66 -33.36
CA ALA A 491 -16.31 -14.12 -32.05
C ALA A 491 -15.53 -15.15 -31.22
N ARG A 492 -15.85 -16.44 -31.35
CA ARG A 492 -15.21 -17.55 -30.65
C ARG A 492 -13.70 -17.66 -30.94
N SER A 493 -13.24 -17.16 -32.08
CA SER A 493 -11.81 -17.15 -32.41
C SER A 493 -10.97 -16.25 -31.48
N ASN A 494 -11.61 -15.32 -30.76
CA ASN A 494 -10.95 -14.50 -29.76
C ASN A 494 -11.07 -15.14 -28.35
N PRO A 495 -9.96 -15.32 -27.59
CA PRO A 495 -9.99 -15.91 -26.25
C PRO A 495 -10.96 -15.23 -25.26
N ASP A 496 -11.10 -13.91 -25.33
CA ASP A 496 -11.91 -13.13 -24.38
C ASP A 496 -13.42 -13.44 -24.53
N CYS A 497 -13.86 -13.73 -25.76
CA CYS A 497 -15.24 -14.07 -26.06
C CYS A 497 -15.48 -15.58 -26.23
N ALA A 498 -14.44 -16.42 -26.23
CA ALA A 498 -14.51 -17.82 -26.66
C ALA A 498 -15.57 -18.65 -25.92
N VAL A 499 -15.66 -18.48 -24.60
CA VAL A 499 -16.59 -19.25 -23.74
C VAL A 499 -18.05 -18.85 -24.02
N ASP A 500 -18.35 -17.55 -23.95
CA ASP A 500 -19.71 -17.05 -24.13
C ASP A 500 -20.19 -17.23 -25.57
N ALA A 501 -19.31 -17.00 -26.54
CA ALA A 501 -19.59 -17.21 -27.95
C ALA A 501 -19.89 -18.68 -28.26
N SER A 502 -19.11 -19.62 -27.72
CA SER A 502 -19.37 -21.06 -27.87
C SER A 502 -20.71 -21.46 -27.26
N LYS A 503 -21.04 -20.90 -26.10
CA LYS A 503 -22.30 -21.15 -25.42
C LYS A 503 -23.48 -20.62 -26.25
N LYS A 504 -23.44 -19.36 -26.68
CA LYS A 504 -24.50 -18.77 -27.54
C LYS A 504 -24.63 -19.53 -28.86
N ALA A 505 -23.52 -19.87 -29.53
CA ALA A 505 -23.54 -20.65 -30.76
C ALA A 505 -24.26 -22.00 -30.56
N LYS A 506 -23.94 -22.72 -29.47
CA LYS A 506 -24.60 -23.98 -29.11
C LYS A 506 -26.08 -23.76 -28.79
N ASP A 507 -26.40 -22.76 -27.98
CA ASP A 507 -27.76 -22.48 -27.53
C ASP A 507 -28.68 -22.08 -28.68
N TYR A 508 -28.15 -21.41 -29.71
CA TYR A 508 -28.95 -20.94 -30.85
C TYR A 508 -29.00 -21.91 -32.04
N ARG A 509 -28.09 -22.89 -32.14
CA ARG A 509 -28.16 -23.97 -33.16
C ARG A 509 -29.48 -24.73 -33.14
N LYS A 510 -30.07 -24.92 -31.96
CA LYS A 510 -31.36 -25.64 -31.80
C LYS A 510 -32.56 -24.93 -32.44
N TYR A 511 -32.41 -23.66 -32.83
CA TYR A 511 -33.44 -22.88 -33.52
C TYR A 511 -33.21 -22.80 -35.03
N PHE A 512 -32.27 -23.58 -35.57
CA PHE A 512 -32.10 -23.69 -37.02
C PHE A 512 -33.37 -24.27 -37.67
N PRO A 513 -33.63 -23.90 -38.94
CA PRO A 513 -34.74 -24.50 -39.68
C PRO A 513 -34.66 -26.02 -39.71
N ASN A 514 -35.81 -26.71 -39.72
CA ASN A 514 -35.84 -28.16 -39.89
C ASN A 514 -35.37 -28.55 -41.30
N LYS A 515 -34.56 -29.61 -41.38
CA LYS A 515 -34.09 -30.23 -42.64
C LYS A 515 -35.22 -30.58 -43.60
N GLU A 516 -36.34 -31.09 -43.10
CA GLU A 516 -37.50 -31.46 -43.94
C GLU A 516 -38.13 -30.22 -44.59
N GLU A 517 -38.38 -29.16 -43.81
CA GLU A 517 -38.93 -27.90 -44.31
C GLU A 517 -37.98 -27.22 -45.32
N ALA A 518 -36.69 -27.23 -45.03
CA ALA A 518 -35.69 -26.70 -45.96
C ALA A 518 -35.64 -27.50 -47.27
N PHE A 519 -35.82 -28.82 -47.23
CA PHE A 519 -35.89 -29.67 -48.42
C PHE A 519 -37.11 -29.31 -49.29
N PHE A 520 -38.29 -29.12 -48.70
CA PHE A 520 -39.48 -28.65 -49.44
C PHE A 520 -39.26 -27.29 -50.12
N ARG A 521 -38.39 -26.46 -49.55
CA ARG A 521 -37.96 -25.16 -50.11
C ARG A 521 -36.76 -25.27 -51.07
N SER A 522 -36.38 -26.48 -51.48
CA SER A 522 -35.26 -26.75 -52.39
C SER A 522 -33.90 -26.25 -51.86
N LEU A 523 -33.72 -26.23 -50.53
CA LEU A 523 -32.47 -25.85 -49.89
C LEU A 523 -31.67 -27.10 -49.46
N GLN A 524 -30.39 -27.10 -49.78
CA GLN A 524 -29.45 -28.16 -49.43
C GLN A 524 -28.44 -27.70 -48.38
N GLU A 525 -27.98 -28.62 -47.53
CA GLU A 525 -26.95 -28.34 -46.53
C GLU A 525 -25.67 -27.81 -47.21
N GLY A 526 -25.08 -26.75 -46.66
CA GLY A 526 -23.90 -26.08 -47.23
C GLY A 526 -24.19 -25.12 -48.40
N GLN A 527 -25.43 -25.06 -48.89
CA GLN A 527 -25.85 -24.06 -49.87
C GLN A 527 -25.71 -22.65 -49.28
N THR A 528 -25.33 -21.68 -50.12
CA THR A 528 -25.37 -20.27 -49.75
C THR A 528 -26.83 -19.81 -49.73
N TYR A 529 -27.27 -19.28 -48.60
CA TYR A 529 -28.60 -18.68 -48.44
C TYR A 529 -28.47 -17.20 -48.11
N LYS A 530 -29.28 -16.36 -48.76
CA LYS A 530 -29.30 -14.92 -48.51
C LYS A 530 -30.49 -14.58 -47.62
N VAL A 531 -30.22 -14.19 -46.38
CA VAL A 531 -31.23 -13.68 -45.45
C VAL A 531 -31.66 -12.28 -45.93
N GLY A 532 -32.93 -12.13 -46.25
CA GLY A 532 -33.49 -10.93 -46.86
C GLY A 532 -33.71 -9.75 -45.90
N GLY A 533 -34.62 -8.86 -46.27
CA GLY A 533 -35.00 -7.70 -45.46
C GLY A 533 -33.83 -6.73 -45.20
N TRP A 534 -33.87 -6.07 -44.04
CA TRP A 534 -32.82 -5.12 -43.64
C TRP A 534 -31.50 -5.80 -43.23
N ILE A 535 -31.53 -7.12 -42.96
CA ILE A 535 -30.34 -7.91 -42.62
C ILE A 535 -29.47 -8.08 -43.87
N ASN A 536 -30.05 -8.53 -44.99
CA ASN A 536 -29.42 -8.58 -46.32
C ASN A 536 -28.00 -9.20 -46.33
N GLU A 537 -27.81 -10.31 -45.62
CA GLU A 537 -26.53 -11.02 -45.48
C GLU A 537 -26.62 -12.48 -45.93
N SER A 538 -25.48 -13.03 -46.36
CA SER A 538 -25.38 -14.42 -46.81
C SER A 538 -24.83 -15.31 -45.71
N THR A 539 -25.39 -16.51 -45.58
CA THR A 539 -24.98 -17.56 -44.64
C THR A 539 -24.97 -18.92 -45.34
N LYS A 540 -24.63 -19.97 -44.61
CA LYS A 540 -24.68 -21.36 -45.04
C LYS A 540 -25.83 -22.10 -44.38
N VAL A 541 -26.63 -22.79 -45.19
CA VAL A 541 -27.71 -23.67 -44.73
C VAL A 541 -27.14 -24.79 -43.86
N ARG A 542 -27.64 -24.92 -42.64
CA ARG A 542 -27.25 -25.91 -41.62
C ARG A 542 -28.50 -26.36 -40.85
N PHE A 543 -28.47 -27.57 -40.29
CA PHE A 543 -29.60 -28.16 -39.58
C PHE A 543 -29.21 -28.58 -38.17
#